data_AF-A0A7S2DU46-F1
#
_entry.id   AF-A0A7S2DU46-F1
#
_cell.length_a   1.000
_cell.length_b   1.000
_cell.length_c   1.000
_cell.angle_alpha   90.00
_cell.angle_beta   90.00
_cell.angle_gamma   90.00
#
_symmetry.space_group_name_H-M   'P 1'
#
loop_
_entity.id
_entity.type
_entity.pdbx_description
1 polymer ?
#
loop_
_entity_poly.entity_id
_entity_poly.type
_entity_poly.pdbx_seq_one_letter_code
_entity_poly.pdbx_strand_id
1 'polypeptide(L)'
;MAAMATAKGLKPKISQKTFDETIQENMEELEMEKDEAIADAIEQFKTQGVDLSNIDTSGVDRKAMQEHLSSSLAAIRTAMKAIGTPNAEVDVEGTLNALTAVREACDRNTGPTATINRSLLAMDKITRPLAALLVSDALMEAALETLLVVCGEGGSGPEA
;
A
#
# COMPACT_ATOMS: atom_id res chain seq x y z
N MET A 1 -43.90 -31.00 -0.02
CA MET A 1 -43.02 -30.14 -0.84
C MET A 1 -42.94 -28.77 -0.19
N ALA A 2 -41.79 -28.40 0.36
CA ALA A 2 -41.43 -27.03 0.65
C ALA A 2 -39.89 -26.96 0.63
N ALA A 3 -39.38 -25.98 -0.12
CA ALA A 3 -38.05 -25.97 -0.71
C ALA A 3 -36.92 -25.83 0.32
N MET A 4 -35.89 -26.68 0.17
CA MET A 4 -34.54 -26.38 0.65
C MET A 4 -34.01 -25.19 -0.16
N ALA A 5 -33.97 -24.01 0.46
CA ALA A 5 -33.19 -22.90 -0.04
C ALA A 5 -31.70 -23.26 0.12
N THR A 6 -31.04 -23.58 -0.99
CA THR A 6 -29.59 -23.78 -1.06
C THR A 6 -28.90 -22.49 -0.64
N ALA A 7 -28.26 -22.48 0.53
CA ALA A 7 -27.28 -21.47 0.86
C ALA A 7 -26.18 -21.53 -0.22
N LYS A 8 -26.13 -20.51 -1.08
CA LYS A 8 -25.10 -20.34 -2.10
C LYS A 8 -23.75 -20.37 -1.38
N GLY A 9 -22.99 -21.45 -1.56
CA GLY A 9 -21.80 -21.77 -0.77
C GLY A 9 -20.83 -20.61 -0.71
N LEU A 10 -20.53 -20.13 0.51
CA LEU A 10 -19.42 -19.20 0.71
C LEU A 10 -18.12 -19.94 0.38
N LYS A 11 -17.38 -19.43 -0.60
CA LYS A 11 -16.02 -19.90 -0.86
C LYS A 11 -15.13 -19.57 0.35
N PRO A 12 -14.26 -20.49 0.79
CA PRO A 12 -13.33 -20.21 1.88
C PRO A 12 -12.39 -19.06 1.47
N LYS A 13 -12.01 -18.22 2.43
CA LYS A 13 -11.03 -17.15 2.25
C LYS A 13 -9.77 -17.48 3.02
N ILE A 14 -8.62 -17.12 2.46
CA ILE A 14 -7.33 -17.21 3.14
C ILE A 14 -6.87 -15.81 3.57
N SER A 15 -5.87 -15.80 4.44
CA SER A 15 -5.15 -14.57 4.77
C SER A 15 -4.06 -14.33 3.74
N GLN A 16 -3.64 -13.08 3.58
CA GLN A 16 -2.50 -12.75 2.75
C GLN A 16 -1.22 -13.45 3.24
N LYS A 17 -1.03 -13.54 4.56
CA LYS A 17 0.10 -14.26 5.17
C LYS A 17 0.18 -15.71 4.66
N THR A 18 -0.96 -16.40 4.63
CA THR A 18 -1.03 -17.78 4.12
C THR A 18 -0.65 -17.86 2.65
N PHE A 19 -1.08 -16.89 1.84
CA PHE A 19 -0.72 -16.85 0.43
C PHE A 19 0.78 -16.60 0.21
N ASP A 20 1.38 -15.68 0.97
CA ASP A 20 2.82 -15.39 0.85
C ASP A 20 3.68 -16.55 1.37
N GLU A 21 3.25 -17.25 2.44
CA GLU A 21 3.91 -18.45 2.96
C GLU A 21 3.94 -19.54 1.88
N THR A 22 2.83 -19.77 1.17
CA THR A 22 2.80 -20.72 0.04
C THR A 22 3.72 -20.32 -1.11
N ILE A 23 3.82 -19.03 -1.44
CA ILE A 23 4.78 -18.56 -2.45
C ILE A 23 6.21 -18.84 -1.99
N GLN A 24 6.52 -18.55 -0.73
CA GLN A 24 7.85 -18.80 -0.17
C GLN A 24 8.20 -20.28 -0.17
N GLU A 25 7.27 -21.15 0.24
CA GLU A 25 7.42 -22.61 0.18
C GLU A 25 7.65 -23.08 -1.26
N ASN A 26 6.89 -22.57 -2.24
CA ASN A 26 7.08 -22.89 -3.65
C ASN A 26 8.47 -22.46 -4.16
N MET A 27 8.96 -21.28 -3.76
CA MET A 27 10.30 -20.82 -4.13
C MET A 27 11.41 -21.65 -3.47
N GLU A 28 11.26 -22.01 -2.19
CA GLU A 28 12.31 -22.70 -1.42
C GLU A 28 12.32 -24.21 -1.65
N GLU A 29 11.15 -24.85 -1.73
CA GLU A 29 11.01 -26.30 -1.84
C GLU A 29 10.95 -26.80 -3.28
N LEU A 30 10.38 -25.99 -4.20
CA LEU A 30 10.24 -26.34 -5.62
C LEU A 30 11.24 -25.59 -6.51
N GLU A 31 12.11 -24.76 -5.92
CA GLU A 31 13.13 -23.95 -6.62
C GLU A 31 12.53 -23.07 -7.74
N MET A 32 11.27 -22.64 -7.58
CA MET A 32 10.57 -21.82 -8.56
C MET A 32 11.03 -20.37 -8.52
N GLU A 33 11.07 -19.73 -9.69
CA GLU A 33 11.19 -18.28 -9.76
C GLU A 33 9.94 -17.61 -9.19
N LYS A 34 10.10 -16.40 -8.65
CA LYS A 34 9.04 -15.71 -7.91
C LYS A 34 7.71 -15.61 -8.68
N ASP A 35 7.76 -15.23 -9.94
CA ASP A 35 6.57 -15.07 -10.78
C ASP A 35 5.87 -16.42 -11.04
N GLU A 36 6.64 -17.49 -11.18
CA GLU A 36 6.15 -18.86 -11.32
C GLU A 36 5.51 -19.35 -10.02
N ALA A 37 6.16 -19.14 -8.88
CA ALA A 37 5.65 -19.48 -7.56
C ALA A 37 4.32 -18.77 -7.25
N ILE A 38 4.17 -17.50 -7.66
CA ILE A 38 2.91 -16.75 -7.55
C ILE A 38 1.82 -17.37 -8.42
N ALA A 39 2.13 -17.67 -9.68
CA ALA A 39 1.16 -18.26 -10.60
C ALA A 39 0.66 -19.62 -10.08
N ASP A 40 1.58 -20.45 -9.58
CA ASP A 40 1.28 -21.75 -8.99
C ASP A 40 0.41 -21.62 -7.73
N ALA A 41 0.77 -20.73 -6.79
CA ALA A 41 -0.02 -20.49 -5.59
C ALA A 41 -1.46 -20.04 -5.92
N ILE A 42 -1.63 -19.18 -6.93
CA ILE A 42 -2.95 -18.75 -7.41
C ILE A 42 -3.75 -19.95 -7.93
N GLU A 43 -3.15 -20.83 -8.73
CA GLU A 43 -3.81 -22.02 -9.27
C GLU A 43 -4.17 -23.03 -8.18
N GLN A 44 -3.25 -23.24 -7.23
CA GLN A 44 -3.44 -24.14 -6.09
C GLN A 44 -4.65 -23.72 -5.24
N PHE A 45 -4.77 -22.43 -4.89
CA PHE A 45 -5.90 -21.95 -4.09
C PHE A 45 -7.21 -21.89 -4.89
N LYS A 46 -7.17 -21.54 -6.19
CA LYS A 46 -8.35 -21.58 -7.05
C LYS A 46 -8.91 -22.99 -7.18
N THR A 47 -8.05 -24.01 -7.30
CA THR A 47 -8.45 -25.42 -7.38
C THR A 47 -9.10 -25.91 -6.09
N GLN A 48 -8.68 -25.39 -4.94
CA GLN A 48 -9.32 -25.62 -3.63
C GLN A 48 -10.63 -24.85 -3.44
N GLY A 49 -11.04 -24.05 -4.43
CA GLY A 49 -12.25 -23.23 -4.37
C GLY A 49 -12.13 -22.01 -3.47
N VAL A 50 -10.91 -21.59 -3.10
CA VAL A 50 -10.65 -20.40 -2.29
C VAL A 50 -11.01 -19.13 -3.08
N ASP A 51 -11.65 -18.19 -2.41
CA ASP A 51 -11.86 -16.84 -2.92
C ASP A 51 -10.64 -15.96 -2.64
N LEU A 52 -9.95 -15.55 -3.70
CA LEU A 52 -8.76 -14.70 -3.66
C LEU A 52 -9.10 -13.21 -3.86
N SER A 53 -10.37 -12.81 -3.84
CA SER A 53 -10.76 -11.41 -4.09
C SER A 53 -10.17 -10.41 -3.08
N ASN A 54 -9.71 -10.89 -1.92
CA ASN A 54 -9.07 -10.10 -0.86
C ASN A 54 -7.56 -10.34 -0.76
N ILE A 55 -6.96 -11.02 -1.73
CA ILE A 55 -5.54 -11.35 -1.78
C ILE A 55 -4.87 -10.50 -2.85
N ASP A 56 -3.79 -9.84 -2.48
CA ASP A 56 -2.87 -9.21 -3.40
C ASP A 56 -2.04 -10.26 -4.11
N THR A 57 -2.34 -10.45 -5.40
CA THR A 57 -1.67 -11.42 -6.28
C THR A 57 -0.62 -10.75 -7.17
N SER A 58 -0.27 -9.49 -6.93
CA SER A 58 0.71 -8.74 -7.74
C SER A 58 2.15 -9.21 -7.56
N GLY A 59 2.43 -9.98 -6.51
CA GLY A 59 3.79 -10.45 -6.20
C GLY A 59 4.68 -9.39 -5.57
N VAL A 60 4.15 -8.22 -5.24
CA VAL A 60 4.96 -7.15 -4.66
C VAL A 60 5.45 -7.54 -3.26
N ASP A 61 6.73 -7.29 -2.97
CA ASP A 61 7.27 -7.49 -1.63
C ASP A 61 6.74 -6.40 -0.68
N ARG A 62 5.64 -6.71 -0.01
CA ARG A 62 4.97 -5.78 0.88
C ARG A 62 5.79 -5.43 2.12
N LYS A 63 6.69 -6.31 2.56
CA LYS A 63 7.58 -6.00 3.68
C LYS A 63 8.59 -4.95 3.26
N ALA A 64 9.24 -5.14 2.12
CA ALA A 64 10.13 -4.13 1.55
C ALA A 64 9.39 -2.81 1.29
N MET A 65 8.16 -2.84 0.75
CA MET A 65 7.35 -1.63 0.59
C MET A 65 7.05 -0.95 1.93
N GLN A 66 6.68 -1.70 2.96
CA GLN A 66 6.35 -1.15 4.27
C GLN A 66 7.58 -0.51 4.92
N GLU A 67 8.74 -1.16 4.83
CA GLU A 67 10.01 -0.62 5.31
C GLU A 67 10.36 0.67 4.56
N HIS A 68 10.23 0.67 3.23
CA HIS A 68 10.46 1.85 2.40
C HIS A 68 9.51 3.01 2.74
N LEU A 69 8.22 2.72 2.94
CA LEU A 69 7.23 3.71 3.35
C LEU A 69 7.57 4.26 4.74
N SER A 70 7.96 3.41 5.69
CA SER A 70 8.34 3.86 7.05
C SER A 70 9.55 4.81 7.04
N SER A 71 10.54 4.51 6.20
CA SER A 71 11.72 5.36 5.98
C SER A 71 11.33 6.70 5.36
N SER A 72 10.47 6.67 4.35
CA SER A 72 9.95 7.87 3.68
C SER A 72 9.19 8.79 4.66
N LEU A 73 8.35 8.22 5.52
CA LEU A 73 7.64 8.98 6.54
C LEU A 73 8.58 9.59 7.58
N ALA A 74 9.68 8.91 7.92
CA ALA A 74 10.70 9.44 8.82
C ALA A 74 11.45 10.64 8.19
N ALA A 75 11.76 10.56 6.89
CA ALA A 75 12.38 11.66 6.15
C ALA A 75 11.47 12.90 6.12
N ILE A 76 10.18 12.74 5.78
CA ILE A 76 9.19 13.84 5.77
C ILE A 76 9.08 14.49 7.16
N ARG A 77 9.07 13.69 8.23
CA ARG A 77 9.03 14.22 9.61
C ARG A 77 10.30 14.97 9.99
N THR A 78 11.46 14.52 9.52
CA THR A 78 12.74 15.20 9.74
C THR A 78 12.74 16.54 9.03
N ALA A 79 12.29 16.60 7.77
CA ALA A 79 12.14 17.82 7.01
C ALA A 79 11.19 18.82 7.69
N MET A 80 10.04 18.37 8.19
CA MET A 80 9.13 19.22 8.98
C MET A 80 9.84 19.86 10.18
N LYS A 81 10.64 19.09 10.93
CA LYS A 81 11.38 19.62 12.10
C LYS A 81 12.43 20.65 11.67
N ALA A 82 13.12 20.42 10.56
CA ALA A 82 14.14 21.32 10.03
C ALA A 82 13.52 22.65 9.57
N ILE A 83 12.39 22.64 8.87
CA ILE A 83 11.68 23.86 8.44
C ILE A 83 11.33 24.78 9.61
N GLY A 84 10.97 24.21 10.77
CA GLY A 84 10.66 24.98 11.98
C GLY A 84 11.87 25.46 12.78
N THR A 85 13.10 25.12 12.38
CA THR A 85 14.31 25.35 13.15
C THR A 85 15.22 26.36 12.42
N PRO A 86 15.58 27.49 13.06
CA PRO A 86 16.49 28.47 12.45
C PRO A 86 17.83 27.82 12.06
N ASN A 87 18.30 28.10 10.83
CA ASN A 87 19.56 27.60 10.26
C ASN A 87 19.67 26.07 10.13
N ALA A 88 18.58 25.32 10.32
CA ALA A 88 18.58 23.90 10.01
C ALA A 88 18.49 23.70 8.49
N GLU A 89 19.36 22.84 7.97
CA GLU A 89 19.34 22.47 6.56
C GLU A 89 18.23 21.44 6.33
N VAL A 90 17.42 21.66 5.30
CA VAL A 90 16.40 20.73 4.85
C VAL A 90 16.99 19.90 3.73
N ASP A 91 17.00 18.58 3.89
CA ASP A 91 17.32 17.65 2.80
C ASP A 91 16.17 17.64 1.78
N VAL A 92 16.23 18.58 0.82
CA VAL A 92 15.19 18.75 -0.19
C VAL A 92 15.07 17.52 -1.07
N GLU A 93 16.20 16.97 -1.54
CA GLU A 93 16.21 15.83 -2.46
C GLU A 93 15.65 14.57 -1.78
N GLY A 94 16.12 14.25 -0.58
CA GLY A 94 15.61 13.11 0.20
C GLY A 94 14.12 13.28 0.53
N THR A 95 13.68 14.51 0.80
CA THR A 95 12.27 14.79 1.07
C THR A 95 11.40 14.62 -0.17
N LEU A 96 11.85 15.08 -1.34
CA LEU A 96 11.14 14.88 -2.61
C LEU A 96 11.00 13.39 -2.96
N ASN A 97 12.06 12.61 -2.76
CA ASN A 97 12.03 11.17 -2.96
C ASN A 97 11.03 10.49 -2.01
N ALA A 98 11.03 10.90 -0.74
CA ALA A 98 10.07 10.41 0.25
C ALA A 98 8.61 10.77 -0.08
N LEU A 99 8.36 11.99 -0.56
CA LEU A 99 7.03 12.41 -1.01
C LEU A 99 6.55 11.58 -2.20
N THR A 100 7.43 11.31 -3.17
CA THR A 100 7.13 10.44 -4.32
C THR A 100 6.75 9.03 -3.87
N ALA A 101 7.54 8.44 -2.97
CA ALA A 101 7.27 7.10 -2.43
C ALA A 101 5.90 7.02 -1.73
N VAL A 102 5.52 8.05 -0.96
CA VAL A 102 4.22 8.14 -0.31
C VAL A 102 3.08 8.26 -1.33
N ARG A 103 3.27 9.05 -2.40
CA ARG A 103 2.28 9.18 -3.48
C ARG A 103 2.06 7.86 -4.20
N GLU A 104 3.13 7.17 -4.59
CA GLU A 104 3.06 5.89 -5.28
C GLU A 104 2.39 4.81 -4.43
N ALA A 105 2.73 4.74 -3.14
CA ALA A 105 2.08 3.84 -2.19
C ALA A 105 0.58 4.11 -2.02
N CYS A 106 0.12 5.33 -2.32
CA CYS A 106 -1.26 5.75 -2.20
C CYS A 106 -1.96 5.94 -3.55
N ASP A 107 -1.33 5.64 -4.68
CA ASP A 107 -1.96 5.83 -5.99
C ASP A 107 -3.02 4.76 -6.27
N ARG A 108 -4.22 5.21 -6.72
CA ARG A 108 -5.42 4.37 -6.95
C ARG A 108 -5.19 3.26 -7.97
N ASN A 109 -4.22 3.44 -8.86
CA ASN A 109 -3.90 2.45 -9.89
C ASN A 109 -3.25 1.17 -9.31
N THR A 110 -2.89 1.17 -8.03
CA THR A 110 -2.26 0.02 -7.34
C THR A 110 -3.26 -0.90 -6.61
N GLY A 111 -4.57 -0.69 -6.78
CA GLY A 111 -5.61 -1.59 -6.28
C GLY A 111 -5.95 -1.40 -4.78
N PRO A 112 -6.44 -2.45 -4.08
CA PRO A 112 -6.90 -2.37 -2.70
C PRO A 112 -5.85 -1.83 -1.71
N THR A 113 -4.58 -2.09 -2.00
CA THR A 113 -3.41 -1.68 -1.19
C THR A 113 -3.33 -0.16 -1.05
N ALA A 114 -3.65 0.60 -2.09
CA ALA A 114 -3.68 2.07 -2.05
C ALA A 114 -4.64 2.61 -0.99
N THR A 115 -5.81 1.98 -0.86
CA THR A 115 -6.86 2.41 0.08
C THR A 115 -6.43 2.14 1.52
N ILE A 116 -5.80 0.97 1.75
CA ILE A 116 -5.24 0.60 3.06
C ILE A 116 -4.12 1.58 3.44
N ASN A 117 -3.19 1.85 2.52
CA ASN A 117 -2.07 2.76 2.77
C ASN A 117 -2.55 4.17 3.12
N ARG A 118 -3.52 4.73 2.38
CA ARG A 118 -4.13 6.02 2.74
C ARG A 118 -4.72 6.03 4.13
N SER A 119 -5.46 4.97 4.50
CA SER A 119 -6.06 4.84 5.83
C SER A 119 -5.00 4.79 6.92
N LEU A 120 -3.94 4.01 6.73
CA LEU A 120 -2.81 3.91 7.67
C LEU A 120 -2.07 5.24 7.82
N LEU A 121 -1.81 5.93 6.71
CA LEU A 121 -1.15 7.24 6.72
C LEU A 121 -1.98 8.32 7.40
N ALA A 122 -3.30 8.30 7.21
CA ALA A 122 -4.21 9.18 7.94
C ALA A 122 -4.12 8.94 9.46
N MET A 123 -4.06 7.67 9.89
CA MET A 123 -3.85 7.30 11.30
C MET A 123 -2.46 7.71 11.82
N ASP A 124 -1.43 7.65 10.97
CA ASP A 124 -0.04 8.03 11.27
C ASP A 124 0.17 9.56 11.36
N LYS A 125 -0.91 10.34 11.17
CA LYS A 125 -0.94 11.81 11.26
C LYS A 125 0.04 12.51 10.31
N ILE A 126 0.32 11.90 9.16
CA ILE A 126 1.28 12.44 8.17
C ILE A 126 0.82 13.77 7.56
N THR A 127 -0.48 14.07 7.60
CA THR A 127 -1.07 15.31 7.08
C THR A 127 -0.45 16.56 7.71
N ARG A 128 -0.10 16.52 9.00
CA ARG A 128 0.55 17.66 9.68
C ARG A 128 1.97 17.91 9.15
N PRO A 129 2.88 16.91 9.10
CA PRO A 129 4.15 17.04 8.40
C PRO A 129 4.01 17.57 6.97
N LEU A 130 3.11 17.01 6.17
CA LEU A 130 2.94 17.46 4.78
C LEU A 130 2.47 18.92 4.70
N ALA A 131 1.52 19.34 5.53
CA ALA A 131 1.06 20.73 5.57
C ALA A 131 2.17 21.70 5.99
N ALA A 132 3.08 21.28 6.88
CA ALA A 132 4.22 22.09 7.27
C ALA A 132 5.24 22.27 6.13
N LEU A 133 5.35 21.31 5.21
CA LEU A 133 6.24 21.44 4.04
C LEU A 133 5.74 22.48 3.03
N LEU A 134 4.46 22.87 3.07
CA LEU A 134 3.88 23.85 2.14
C LEU A 134 4.49 25.26 2.27
N VAL A 135 5.20 25.54 3.36
CA VAL A 135 5.89 26.83 3.56
C VAL A 135 7.27 26.87 2.90
N SER A 136 7.76 25.74 2.37
CA SER A 136 9.02 25.65 1.66
C SER A 136 8.79 25.74 0.16
N ASP A 137 9.32 26.78 -0.49
CA ASP A 137 9.19 26.98 -1.95
C ASP A 137 9.66 25.75 -2.75
N ALA A 138 10.71 25.06 -2.27
CA ALA A 138 11.27 23.89 -2.93
C ALA A 138 10.41 22.61 -2.80
N LEU A 139 9.54 22.55 -1.78
CA LEU A 139 8.76 21.35 -1.46
C LEU A 139 7.25 21.55 -1.62
N MET A 140 6.79 22.78 -1.79
CA MET A 140 5.38 23.16 -1.77
C MET A 140 4.54 22.34 -2.76
N GLU A 141 4.96 22.26 -4.02
CA GLU A 141 4.23 21.54 -5.07
C GLU A 141 4.11 20.05 -4.75
N ALA A 142 5.25 19.38 -4.50
CA ALA A 142 5.29 17.97 -4.18
C ALA A 142 4.52 17.63 -2.88
N ALA A 143 4.56 18.50 -1.88
CA ALA A 143 3.82 18.33 -0.63
C ALA A 143 2.30 18.49 -0.85
N LEU A 144 1.88 19.45 -1.67
CA LEU A 144 0.48 19.66 -2.02
C LEU A 144 -0.09 18.45 -2.81
N GLU A 145 0.62 17.97 -3.81
CA GLU A 145 0.23 16.78 -4.56
C GLU A 145 0.08 15.56 -3.64
N THR A 146 1.03 15.38 -2.71
CA THR A 146 1.00 14.28 -1.76
C THR A 146 -0.20 14.40 -0.81
N LEU A 147 -0.53 15.60 -0.35
CA LEU A 147 -1.75 15.84 0.43
C LEU A 147 -3.02 15.48 -0.35
N LEU A 148 -3.10 15.86 -1.62
CA LEU A 148 -4.26 15.52 -2.46
C LEU A 148 -4.43 14.01 -2.63
N VAL A 149 -3.33 13.27 -2.79
CA VAL A 149 -3.38 11.80 -2.92
C VAL A 149 -3.75 11.13 -1.59
N VAL A 150 -3.17 11.58 -0.47
CA VAL A 150 -3.40 11.00 0.86
C VAL A 150 -4.79 11.34 1.40
N CYS A 151 -5.26 12.58 1.19
CA CYS A 151 -6.54 13.08 1.71
C CYS A 151 -7.71 12.94 0.72
N GLY A 152 -7.45 12.67 -0.56
CA GLY A 152 -8.51 12.55 -1.56
C GLY A 152 -9.47 11.41 -1.23
N GLU A 153 -10.77 11.73 -1.14
CA GLU A 153 -11.83 10.74 -0.90
C GLU A 153 -11.72 9.60 -1.90
N GLY A 154 -11.64 8.36 -1.42
CA GLY A 154 -11.76 7.16 -2.26
C GLY A 154 -12.97 7.37 -3.18
N GLY A 155 -12.70 7.49 -4.47
CA GLY A 155 -13.68 7.95 -5.45
C GLY A 155 -14.88 7.03 -5.41
N SER A 156 -16.05 7.65 -5.46
CA SER A 156 -17.33 7.05 -5.84
C SER A 156 -17.15 5.67 -6.45
N GLY A 157 -17.70 4.66 -5.78
CA GLY A 157 -17.99 3.39 -6.41
C GLY A 157 -18.73 3.62 -7.74
N PRO A 158 -18.72 2.63 -8.65
CA PRO A 158 -19.29 2.79 -9.98
C PRO A 158 -20.70 3.38 -9.84
N GLU A 159 -20.95 4.50 -10.54
CA GLU A 159 -22.28 5.06 -10.67
C GLU A 159 -23.22 3.93 -11.13
N ALA A 160 -24.24 3.67 -10.31
CA ALA A 160 -25.29 2.70 -10.57
C ALA A 160 -26.28 3.22 -11.62
#